data_AF-A0AB39KYX8-F1
#
_entry.id   AF-A0AB39KYX8-F1
#
_cell.length_a   1.000
_cell.length_b   1.000
_cell.length_c   1.000
_cell.angle_alpha   90.00
_cell.angle_beta   90.00
_cell.angle_gamma   90.00
#
_symmetry.space_group_name_H-M   'P 1'
#
loop_
_entity.id
_entity.type
_entity.pdbx_description
1 polymer ?
#
loop_
_entity_poly.entity_id
_entity_poly.type
_entity_poly.pdbx_seq_one_letter_code
_entity_poly.pdbx_strand_id
1 'polypeptide(L)'
;MDVTPRSAPHSAPRTGHRTGHWTGRRTGHRAAAANHVIAAGAAIAVAAVLTVALAGCGAGSTEPVWTGVPSGSSSAAPGGPTSGSPGAGGTTASGPAASSGTPSPGATSAQWKTYTDPAKKVKFDLPAAWIVQSTDPAPGAAAGSLRLEVKKADGTFVAALATGLPVPAPSTCDPAQAKAYSVLNSLPVTVPFADGPNVITPRFVFRVIQGYKFFGTFGLTGLATSAQDGKACVLVNVVPGPAGIGGYSFADTIAATPPQTDAKVAPLKSFDTLAQASAYVRDSGDFADAQRMIMSLAFTQN
;
A
#
# COMPACT_ATOMS: atom_id res chain seq x y z
N MET A 1 -36.32 -43.08 45.76
CA MET A 1 -35.83 -44.35 45.18
C MET A 1 -35.27 -43.98 43.81
N ASP A 2 -34.01 -44.09 43.45
CA ASP A 2 -32.73 -44.46 44.06
C ASP A 2 -31.72 -43.83 43.07
N VAL A 3 -30.81 -42.94 43.49
CA VAL A 3 -29.47 -43.23 44.02
C VAL A 3 -28.43 -43.58 42.92
N THR A 4 -27.53 -42.60 42.79
CA THR A 4 -26.09 -42.62 42.45
C THR A 4 -25.55 -42.75 41.02
N PRO A 5 -24.52 -41.91 40.71
CA PRO A 5 -23.67 -41.99 39.53
C PRO A 5 -22.44 -42.90 39.77
N ARG A 6 -21.72 -43.24 38.70
CA ARG A 6 -20.50 -44.05 38.73
C ARG A 6 -19.26 -43.19 38.48
N SER A 7 -18.36 -43.21 39.47
CA SER A 7 -17.08 -42.52 39.51
C SER A 7 -15.93 -43.36 38.93
N ALA A 8 -15.00 -42.66 38.23
CA ALA A 8 -13.53 -42.80 38.23
C ALA A 8 -12.89 -44.15 37.74
N PRO A 9 -11.56 -44.27 37.49
CA PRO A 9 -10.48 -43.34 37.87
C PRO A 9 -9.26 -43.23 36.90
N HIS A 10 -8.24 -42.50 37.37
CA HIS A 10 -6.79 -42.73 37.24
C HIS A 10 -5.89 -41.72 36.48
N SER A 11 -4.97 -41.15 37.30
CA SER A 11 -3.53 -40.97 37.04
C SER A 11 -3.03 -39.66 36.42
N ALA A 12 -2.60 -38.75 37.29
CA ALA A 12 -1.37 -37.96 37.12
C ALA A 12 -0.18 -38.73 37.77
N PRO A 13 1.09 -38.28 37.77
CA PRO A 13 1.73 -37.13 37.12
C PRO A 13 3.05 -37.49 36.39
N ARG A 14 3.63 -36.59 35.57
CA ARG A 14 5.11 -36.54 35.42
C ARG A 14 5.62 -35.22 34.86
N THR A 15 6.15 -34.41 35.78
CA THR A 15 7.12 -33.35 35.55
C THR A 15 8.45 -33.95 35.07
N GLY A 16 9.01 -33.39 34.01
CA GLY A 16 10.31 -33.78 33.46
C GLY A 16 11.08 -32.55 33.01
N HIS A 17 11.87 -31.98 33.91
CA HIS A 17 12.94 -31.04 33.59
C HIS A 17 13.98 -31.74 32.71
N ARG A 18 14.38 -31.11 31.61
CA ARG A 18 15.62 -31.46 30.90
C ARG A 18 16.40 -30.20 30.54
N THR A 19 17.31 -29.86 31.45
CA THR A 19 18.43 -28.94 31.24
C THR A 19 19.46 -29.62 30.34
N GLY A 20 19.64 -29.10 29.13
CA GLY A 20 20.71 -29.50 28.22
C GLY A 20 21.84 -28.48 28.25
N HIS A 21 22.79 -28.69 29.16
CA HIS A 21 24.10 -28.04 29.15
C HIS A 21 24.90 -28.53 27.93
N TRP A 22 25.28 -27.63 27.03
CA TRP A 22 26.31 -27.89 26.02
C TRP A 22 27.62 -27.24 26.47
N THR A 23 28.51 -28.07 27.01
CA THR A 23 29.91 -27.71 27.30
C THR A 23 30.82 -28.74 26.65
N GLY A 24 31.60 -28.30 25.67
CA GLY A 24 32.67 -29.05 25.02
C GLY A 24 33.11 -28.27 23.79
N ARG A 25 34.39 -28.04 23.50
CA ARG A 25 35.62 -28.54 24.07
C ARG A 25 36.71 -27.56 23.63
N ARG A 26 37.56 -27.13 24.58
CA ARG A 26 38.82 -26.44 24.28
C ARG A 26 39.80 -27.46 23.71
N THR A 27 40.41 -27.16 22.58
CA THR A 27 41.72 -27.67 22.19
C THR A 27 42.50 -26.50 21.65
N GLY A 28 43.53 -26.13 22.41
CA GLY A 28 44.44 -25.06 22.04
C GLY A 28 45.41 -25.51 20.98
N HIS A 29 45.84 -24.56 20.16
CA HIS A 29 47.16 -24.59 19.58
C HIS A 29 47.85 -23.25 19.89
N ARG A 30 48.95 -23.38 20.64
CA ARG A 30 49.97 -22.37 20.82
C ARG A 30 50.67 -22.15 19.48
N ALA A 31 50.82 -20.90 19.06
CA ALA A 31 51.89 -20.41 18.20
C ALA A 31 52.04 -18.91 18.54
N ALA A 32 53.01 -18.57 19.37
CA ALA A 32 54.32 -18.07 18.94
C ALA A 32 54.25 -16.58 18.57
N ALA A 33 54.81 -15.77 19.47
CA ALA A 33 55.06 -14.36 19.29
C ALA A 33 56.09 -14.11 18.18
N ALA A 34 55.89 -13.07 17.39
CA ALA A 34 56.98 -12.33 16.75
C ALA A 34 56.52 -10.89 16.53
N ASN A 35 57.16 -9.99 17.27
CA ASN A 35 57.15 -8.55 17.05
C ASN A 35 57.69 -8.23 15.65
N HIS A 36 56.97 -7.40 14.89
CA HIS A 36 57.60 -6.46 13.97
C HIS A 36 56.88 -5.11 14.03
N VAL A 37 57.52 -4.17 14.71
CA VAL A 37 57.26 -2.74 14.61
C VAL A 37 57.99 -2.25 13.37
N ILE A 38 57.26 -1.74 12.37
CA ILE A 38 57.83 -0.97 11.26
C ILE A 38 57.00 0.31 11.05
N ALA A 39 57.64 1.40 11.45
CA ALA A 39 57.71 2.74 10.85
C ALA A 39 56.53 3.29 10.01
N ALA A 40 56.03 4.42 10.49
CA ALA A 40 55.91 5.72 9.81
C ALA A 40 55.58 5.75 8.30
N GLY A 41 54.39 6.28 7.98
CA GLY A 41 54.03 6.78 6.66
C GLY A 41 52.95 7.85 6.76
N ALA A 42 53.31 9.08 6.42
CA ALA A 42 52.51 10.28 6.53
C ALA A 42 51.19 10.23 5.73
N ALA A 43 50.07 10.59 6.36
CA ALA A 43 48.84 10.93 5.66
C ALA A 43 48.68 12.46 5.66
N ILE A 44 48.87 13.03 4.47
CA ILE A 44 48.69 14.44 4.15
C ILE A 44 47.21 14.80 4.34
N ALA A 45 46.96 15.78 5.21
CA ALA A 45 45.69 16.48 5.29
C ALA A 45 45.51 17.39 4.07
N VAL A 46 44.43 17.18 3.31
CA VAL A 46 43.88 18.22 2.43
C VAL A 46 42.43 18.42 2.83
N ALA A 47 42.21 19.48 3.58
CA ALA A 47 40.91 20.08 3.79
C ALA A 47 40.49 20.77 2.48
N ALA A 48 39.35 20.38 1.92
CA ALA A 48 38.63 21.18 0.94
C ALA A 48 37.19 21.35 1.43
N VAL A 49 36.96 22.54 2.00
CA VAL A 49 35.67 23.10 2.36
C VAL A 49 34.90 23.37 1.07
N LEU A 50 33.71 22.77 0.91
CA LEU A 50 32.70 23.24 -0.03
C LEU A 50 31.37 23.39 0.72
N THR A 51 31.16 24.59 1.26
CA THR A 51 29.87 25.03 1.79
C THR A 51 29.00 25.49 0.62
N VAL A 52 28.12 24.60 0.13
CA VAL A 52 27.02 25.00 -0.75
C VAL A 52 25.81 25.32 0.11
N ALA A 53 25.56 26.61 0.30
CA ALA A 53 24.31 27.12 0.85
C ALA A 53 23.23 27.06 -0.24
N LEU A 54 22.34 26.07 -0.17
CA LEU A 54 21.05 26.10 -0.85
C LEU A 54 19.99 26.53 0.15
N ALA A 55 19.81 27.84 0.27
CA ALA A 55 18.58 28.43 0.76
C ALA A 55 17.52 28.27 -0.34
N GLY A 56 16.72 27.21 -0.24
CA GLY A 56 15.57 26.94 -1.10
C GLY A 56 14.29 26.99 -0.28
N CYS A 57 13.51 28.03 -0.51
CA CYS A 57 12.26 28.35 0.16
C CYS A 57 11.23 27.19 0.04
N GLY A 58 10.41 27.05 1.08
CA GLY A 58 9.47 25.95 1.26
C GLY A 58 8.43 25.82 0.16
N ALA A 59 8.17 24.57 -0.20
CA ALA A 59 6.86 24.14 -0.64
C ALA A 59 6.32 23.27 0.48
N GLY A 60 5.44 23.84 1.31
CA GLY A 60 4.54 23.04 2.11
C GLY A 60 3.72 22.21 1.13
N SER A 61 4.01 20.91 1.08
CA SER A 61 3.20 19.96 0.33
C SER A 61 1.84 19.95 1.01
N THR A 62 0.88 20.71 0.49
CA THR A 62 -0.54 20.52 0.80
C THR A 62 -0.86 19.11 0.33
N GLU A 63 -0.82 18.17 1.26
CA GLU A 63 -1.21 16.80 0.99
C GLU A 63 -2.65 16.79 0.46
N PRO A 64 -3.00 15.90 -0.47
CA PRO A 64 -4.36 15.83 -0.99
C PRO A 64 -5.34 15.53 0.15
N VAL A 65 -6.15 16.52 0.52
CA VAL A 65 -7.32 16.31 1.38
C VAL A 65 -8.42 15.72 0.50
N TRP A 66 -8.70 14.43 0.68
CA TRP A 66 -9.77 13.75 -0.04
C TRP A 66 -11.09 14.06 0.67
N THR A 67 -11.83 15.05 0.17
CA THR A 67 -13.23 15.23 0.54
C THR A 67 -14.07 14.16 -0.15
N GLY A 68 -14.91 13.45 0.60
CA GLY A 68 -15.81 12.42 0.06
C GLY A 68 -16.72 12.96 -1.05
N VAL A 69 -17.19 12.06 -1.92
CA VAL A 69 -18.09 12.44 -3.02
C VAL A 69 -19.40 12.97 -2.42
N PRO A 70 -19.88 14.18 -2.80
CA PRO A 70 -21.18 14.65 -2.34
C PRO A 70 -22.27 13.74 -2.89
N SER A 71 -23.04 13.11 -2.00
CA SER A 71 -24.26 12.40 -2.38
C SER A 71 -25.27 13.42 -2.90
N GLY A 72 -25.50 13.41 -4.21
CA GLY A 72 -26.54 14.20 -4.86
C GLY A 72 -27.91 13.73 -4.39
N SER A 73 -28.42 14.32 -3.30
CA SER A 73 -29.82 14.20 -2.92
C SER A 73 -30.65 15.18 -3.73
N SER A 74 -31.39 14.65 -4.68
CA SER A 74 -32.50 15.31 -5.36
C SER A 74 -33.49 15.81 -4.29
N SER A 75 -33.61 17.12 -4.13
CA SER A 75 -34.71 17.73 -3.38
C SER A 75 -35.39 18.79 -4.23
N ALA A 76 -36.70 18.61 -4.34
CA ALA A 76 -37.62 19.34 -5.18
C ALA A 76 -37.66 20.84 -4.85
N ALA A 77 -37.80 21.65 -5.89
CA ALA A 77 -38.13 23.06 -5.80
C ALA A 77 -39.62 23.27 -5.46
N PRO A 78 -39.98 24.32 -4.70
CA PRO A 78 -41.23 25.03 -4.86
C PRO A 78 -41.01 26.30 -5.70
N GLY A 79 -41.96 26.58 -6.60
CA GLY A 79 -41.85 27.61 -7.62
C GLY A 79 -42.14 29.05 -7.19
N GLY A 80 -41.87 29.95 -8.13
CA GLY A 80 -42.30 31.35 -8.15
C GLY A 80 -41.88 31.99 -9.49
N PRO A 81 -42.78 32.66 -10.24
CA PRO A 81 -42.51 33.10 -11.61
C PRO A 81 -41.99 34.53 -11.64
N THR A 82 -41.11 34.87 -12.59
CA THR A 82 -41.05 36.21 -13.20
C THR A 82 -40.36 36.17 -14.56
N SER A 83 -40.86 37.04 -15.44
CA SER A 83 -40.62 37.18 -16.87
C SER A 83 -39.27 37.85 -17.20
N GLY A 84 -38.66 37.50 -18.34
CA GLY A 84 -37.56 38.24 -18.95
C GLY A 84 -36.85 37.47 -20.07
N SER A 85 -37.09 37.85 -21.33
CA SER A 85 -36.42 37.36 -22.55
C SER A 85 -35.18 38.24 -22.93
N PRO A 86 -34.41 37.97 -24.00
CA PRO A 86 -33.04 37.47 -23.94
C PRO A 86 -31.98 38.49 -24.37
N GLY A 87 -30.73 38.30 -23.96
CA GLY A 87 -29.59 39.12 -24.39
C GLY A 87 -28.32 38.27 -24.59
N ALA A 88 -27.84 38.26 -25.83
CA ALA A 88 -26.64 37.57 -26.28
C ALA A 88 -25.35 38.28 -25.84
N GLY A 89 -24.26 37.51 -25.69
CA GLY A 89 -22.90 38.01 -25.86
C GLY A 89 -21.87 37.51 -24.85
N GLY A 90 -20.79 36.89 -25.36
CA GLY A 90 -19.45 37.09 -24.80
C GLY A 90 -18.83 35.93 -24.00
N THR A 91 -18.18 35.02 -24.72
CA THR A 91 -16.82 34.50 -24.46
C THR A 91 -16.30 34.45 -23.01
N THR A 92 -16.06 33.22 -22.52
CA THR A 92 -14.72 32.79 -22.09
C THR A 92 -14.71 31.27 -21.94
N ALA A 93 -14.01 30.60 -22.87
CA ALA A 93 -13.69 29.18 -22.72
C ALA A 93 -12.66 29.04 -21.59
N SER A 94 -13.12 28.61 -20.41
CA SER A 94 -12.23 28.11 -19.37
C SER A 94 -11.57 26.84 -19.89
N GLY A 95 -10.29 26.95 -20.25
CA GLY A 95 -9.46 25.80 -20.62
C GLY A 95 -9.39 24.77 -19.48
N PRO A 96 -9.18 23.49 -19.77
CA PRO A 96 -9.06 22.47 -18.75
C PRO A 96 -7.90 22.82 -17.81
N ALA A 97 -8.18 22.89 -16.52
CA ALA A 97 -7.15 23.00 -15.49
C ALA A 97 -6.14 21.85 -15.69
N ALA A 98 -4.87 22.21 -15.88
CA ALA A 98 -3.79 21.26 -15.97
C ALA A 98 -3.72 20.49 -14.63
N SER A 99 -4.07 19.21 -14.68
CA SER A 99 -3.80 18.27 -13.60
C SER A 99 -2.30 18.29 -13.31
N SER A 100 -1.92 18.90 -12.19
CA SER A 100 -0.56 18.85 -11.65
C SER A 100 -0.29 17.44 -11.11
N GLY A 101 -0.13 16.48 -12.02
CA GLY A 101 0.43 15.18 -11.72
C GLY A 101 1.96 15.30 -11.68
N THR A 102 2.57 14.85 -10.59
CA THR A 102 4.01 14.61 -10.57
C THR A 102 4.37 13.69 -11.74
N PRO A 103 5.43 13.98 -12.53
CA PRO A 103 5.85 13.09 -13.61
C PRO A 103 6.15 11.70 -13.05
N SER A 104 5.33 10.73 -13.44
CA SER A 104 5.56 9.31 -13.19
C SER A 104 6.35 8.74 -14.36
N PRO A 105 7.35 7.89 -14.13
CA PRO A 105 8.09 7.22 -15.19
C PRO A 105 7.12 6.38 -16.03
N GLY A 106 7.39 6.31 -17.33
CA GLY A 106 6.68 5.42 -18.24
C GLY A 106 7.02 3.96 -17.95
N ALA A 107 6.06 3.06 -18.16
CA ALA A 107 6.28 1.62 -18.06
C ALA A 107 7.45 1.18 -18.97
N THR A 108 8.37 0.39 -18.43
CA THR A 108 9.66 0.07 -19.06
C THR A 108 9.69 -1.30 -19.73
N SER A 109 8.76 -2.19 -19.39
CA SER A 109 8.72 -3.53 -20.00
C SER A 109 8.41 -3.47 -21.51
N ALA A 110 9.24 -4.16 -22.31
CA ALA A 110 9.15 -4.15 -23.77
C ALA A 110 7.93 -4.91 -24.33
N GLN A 111 7.48 -5.95 -23.63
CA GLN A 111 6.37 -6.81 -24.07
C GLN A 111 5.33 -6.94 -22.96
N TRP A 112 4.06 -6.83 -23.37
CA TRP A 112 2.89 -6.89 -22.50
C TRP A 112 1.93 -7.95 -23.00
N LYS A 113 1.24 -8.62 -22.07
CA LYS A 113 0.15 -9.56 -22.36
C LYS A 113 -1.07 -9.17 -21.53
N THR A 114 -2.25 -9.59 -21.96
CA THR A 114 -3.47 -9.48 -21.16
C THR A 114 -3.72 -10.79 -20.43
N TYR A 115 -3.87 -10.74 -19.12
CA TYR A 115 -4.43 -11.82 -18.34
C TYR A 115 -5.96 -11.67 -18.31
N THR A 116 -6.67 -12.79 -18.42
CA THR A 116 -8.11 -12.88 -18.16
C THR A 116 -8.31 -14.08 -17.25
N ASP A 117 -9.06 -13.91 -16.17
CA ASP A 117 -9.31 -15.03 -15.25
C ASP A 117 -10.18 -16.11 -15.94
N PRO A 118 -10.11 -17.38 -15.49
CA PRO A 118 -10.87 -18.46 -16.10
C PRO A 118 -12.39 -18.23 -16.12
N ALA A 119 -12.93 -17.51 -15.13
CA ALA A 119 -14.35 -17.19 -15.06
C ALA A 119 -14.72 -15.93 -15.86
N LYS A 120 -13.75 -15.27 -16.52
CA LYS A 120 -13.93 -14.07 -17.33
C LYS A 120 -14.67 -12.97 -16.59
N LYS A 121 -14.33 -12.75 -15.32
CA LYS A 121 -14.83 -11.65 -14.48
C LYS A 121 -13.89 -10.45 -14.46
N VAL A 122 -12.60 -10.69 -14.64
CA VAL A 122 -11.55 -9.67 -14.59
C VAL A 122 -10.51 -9.91 -15.68
N LYS A 123 -9.95 -8.79 -16.15
CA LYS A 123 -8.77 -8.78 -17.01
C LYS A 123 -7.87 -7.61 -16.65
N PHE A 124 -6.58 -7.78 -16.90
CA PHE A 124 -5.58 -6.73 -16.74
C PHE A 124 -4.35 -7.07 -17.59
N ASP A 125 -3.61 -6.04 -17.99
CA ASP A 125 -2.36 -6.17 -18.70
C ASP A 125 -1.19 -6.30 -17.73
N LEU A 126 -0.18 -7.09 -18.08
CA LEU A 126 1.05 -7.24 -17.31
C LEU A 126 2.24 -7.50 -18.24
N PRO A 127 3.48 -7.22 -17.80
CA PRO A 127 4.68 -7.62 -18.53
C PRO A 127 4.64 -9.11 -18.90
N ALA A 128 5.05 -9.44 -20.12
CA ALA A 128 4.91 -10.80 -20.66
C ALA A 128 5.61 -11.88 -19.81
N ALA A 129 6.73 -11.52 -19.18
CA ALA A 129 7.51 -12.39 -18.29
C ALA A 129 6.92 -12.54 -16.88
N TRP A 130 5.93 -11.74 -16.49
CA TRP A 130 5.30 -11.84 -15.17
C TRP A 130 4.30 -13.00 -15.13
N ILE A 131 4.12 -13.54 -13.93
CA ILE A 131 3.35 -14.73 -13.63
C ILE A 131 2.14 -14.33 -12.81
N VAL A 132 0.96 -14.80 -13.21
CA VAL A 132 -0.27 -14.70 -12.40
C VAL A 132 -0.53 -16.05 -11.77
N GLN A 133 -0.70 -16.08 -10.46
CA GLN A 133 -0.98 -17.28 -9.69
C GLN A 133 -2.29 -17.11 -8.92
N SER A 134 -3.24 -18.00 -9.13
CA SER A 134 -4.43 -18.07 -8.26
C SER A 134 -4.04 -18.67 -6.92
N THR A 135 -4.52 -18.07 -5.84
CA THR A 135 -4.33 -18.54 -4.46
C THR A 135 -5.65 -18.54 -3.71
N ASP A 136 -5.63 -19.03 -2.47
CA ASP A 136 -6.83 -19.07 -1.64
C ASP A 136 -7.39 -17.65 -1.43
N PRO A 137 -8.72 -17.48 -1.39
CA PRO A 137 -9.34 -16.19 -1.11
C PRO A 137 -8.77 -15.51 0.13
N ALA A 138 -8.76 -14.18 0.13
CA ALA A 138 -8.30 -13.44 1.29
C ALA A 138 -9.15 -13.78 2.55
N PRO A 139 -8.55 -13.75 3.76
CA PRO A 139 -9.30 -13.98 4.99
C PRO A 139 -10.54 -13.08 5.09
N GLY A 140 -11.69 -13.67 5.42
CA GLY A 140 -12.97 -12.95 5.53
C GLY A 140 -13.62 -12.58 4.19
N ALA A 141 -13.03 -12.99 3.05
CA ALA A 141 -13.66 -12.77 1.75
C ALA A 141 -14.93 -13.63 1.56
N ALA A 142 -15.90 -13.08 0.84
CA ALA A 142 -17.16 -13.76 0.55
C ALA A 142 -16.97 -15.03 -0.31
N ALA A 143 -17.97 -15.91 -0.34
CA ALA A 143 -17.96 -17.07 -1.22
C ALA A 143 -17.84 -16.65 -2.70
N GLY A 144 -17.04 -17.40 -3.49
CA GLY A 144 -16.79 -17.08 -4.89
C GLY A 144 -15.82 -15.92 -5.13
N SER A 145 -15.11 -15.47 -4.08
CA SER A 145 -14.05 -14.47 -4.17
C SER A 145 -12.83 -14.99 -4.91
N LEU A 146 -12.15 -14.08 -5.60
CA LEU A 146 -10.93 -14.32 -6.33
C LEU A 146 -9.73 -13.80 -5.52
N ARG A 147 -8.61 -14.53 -5.55
CA ARG A 147 -7.29 -13.99 -5.19
C ARG A 147 -6.26 -14.40 -6.25
N LEU A 148 -5.65 -13.39 -6.87
CA LEU A 148 -4.60 -13.55 -7.86
C LEU A 148 -3.35 -12.81 -7.40
N GLU A 149 -2.24 -13.51 -7.25
CA GLU A 149 -0.92 -12.92 -7.01
C GLU A 149 -0.21 -12.72 -8.34
N VAL A 150 0.38 -11.55 -8.52
CA VAL A 150 1.28 -11.26 -9.64
C VAL A 150 2.71 -11.24 -9.15
N LYS A 151 3.54 -12.03 -9.81
CA LYS A 151 4.97 -12.22 -9.50
C LYS A 151 5.81 -11.92 -10.73
N LYS A 152 7.04 -11.45 -10.50
CA LYS A 152 8.07 -11.40 -11.54
C LYS A 152 8.51 -12.81 -11.94
N ALA A 153 9.29 -12.92 -13.00
CA ALA A 153 9.84 -14.18 -13.49
C ALA A 153 10.70 -14.92 -12.44
N ASP A 154 11.34 -14.20 -11.53
CA ASP A 154 12.15 -14.74 -10.43
C ASP A 154 11.31 -15.15 -9.20
N GLY A 155 9.98 -15.04 -9.27
CA GLY A 155 9.07 -15.34 -8.16
C GLY A 155 8.85 -14.18 -7.18
N THR A 156 9.51 -13.04 -7.37
CA THR A 156 9.31 -11.85 -6.52
C THR A 156 7.87 -11.36 -6.63
N PHE A 157 7.18 -11.27 -5.49
CA PHE A 157 5.84 -10.73 -5.41
C PHE A 157 5.80 -9.25 -5.81
N VAL A 158 4.79 -8.87 -6.60
CA VAL A 158 4.56 -7.49 -7.04
C VAL A 158 3.28 -6.92 -6.41
N ALA A 159 2.15 -7.57 -6.66
CA ALA A 159 0.84 -7.15 -6.19
C ALA A 159 -0.15 -8.33 -6.18
N ALA A 160 -1.25 -8.20 -5.45
CA ALA A 160 -2.36 -9.14 -5.48
C ALA A 160 -3.68 -8.43 -5.79
N LEU A 161 -4.46 -9.03 -6.69
CA LEU A 161 -5.88 -8.73 -6.86
C LEU A 161 -6.68 -9.65 -5.92
N ALA A 162 -7.52 -9.08 -5.08
CA ALA A 162 -8.45 -9.80 -4.22
C ALA A 162 -9.84 -9.18 -4.30
N THR A 163 -10.89 -9.99 -4.42
CA THR A 163 -12.30 -9.55 -4.46
C THR A 163 -13.09 -10.08 -3.26
N GLY A 164 -14.35 -9.64 -3.13
CA GLY A 164 -15.27 -10.06 -2.07
C GLY A 164 -14.79 -9.72 -0.66
N LEU A 165 -13.87 -8.76 -0.53
CA LEU A 165 -13.34 -8.29 0.73
C LEU A 165 -14.44 -7.59 1.55
N PRO A 166 -14.42 -7.72 2.88
CA PRO A 166 -15.21 -6.85 3.73
C PRO A 166 -14.71 -5.40 3.55
N VAL A 167 -15.64 -4.47 3.31
CA VAL A 167 -15.30 -3.04 3.27
C VAL A 167 -15.10 -2.57 4.71
N PRO A 168 -13.91 -2.05 5.07
CA PRO A 168 -13.67 -1.57 6.42
C PRO A 168 -14.68 -0.50 6.82
N ALA A 169 -15.34 -0.70 7.97
CA ALA A 169 -16.15 0.34 8.57
C ALA A 169 -15.26 1.53 8.96
N PRO A 170 -15.80 2.76 8.97
CA PRO A 170 -15.08 3.88 9.56
C PRO A 170 -14.74 3.57 11.01
N SER A 171 -13.46 3.46 11.30
CA SER A 171 -12.96 3.35 12.67
C SER A 171 -12.29 4.67 13.06
N THR A 172 -12.47 5.06 14.33
CA THR A 172 -11.73 6.17 14.90
C THR A 172 -10.28 5.74 15.04
N CYS A 173 -9.38 6.43 14.36
CA CYS A 173 -7.94 6.28 14.59
C CYS A 173 -7.60 6.92 15.93
N ASP A 174 -7.09 6.13 16.87
CA ASP A 174 -6.56 6.65 18.14
C ASP A 174 -5.44 7.66 17.82
N PRO A 175 -5.56 8.94 18.22
CA PRO A 175 -4.53 9.95 17.98
C PRO A 175 -3.15 9.54 18.49
N ALA A 176 -3.06 8.72 19.54
CA ALA A 176 -1.80 8.20 20.07
C ALA A 176 -1.14 7.17 19.13
N GLN A 177 -1.93 6.46 18.34
CA GLN A 177 -1.47 5.47 17.36
C GLN A 177 -1.29 6.06 15.97
N ALA A 178 -1.91 7.21 15.67
CA ALA A 178 -1.83 7.91 14.40
C ALA A 178 -0.37 8.24 14.02
N LYS A 179 0.04 7.84 12.82
CA LYS A 179 1.36 8.11 12.26
C LYS A 179 1.26 9.02 11.06
N ALA A 180 2.22 9.92 10.91
CA ALA A 180 2.30 10.76 9.72
C ALA A 180 2.40 9.87 8.48
N TYR A 181 1.71 10.24 7.42
CA TYR A 181 1.82 9.59 6.12
C TYR A 181 1.80 10.65 5.03
N SER A 182 2.37 10.33 3.87
CA SER A 182 2.34 11.19 2.70
C SER A 182 1.91 10.44 1.47
N VAL A 183 1.20 11.14 0.58
CA VAL A 183 0.80 10.63 -0.74
C VAL A 183 1.81 11.13 -1.77
N LEU A 184 2.60 10.23 -2.36
CA LEU A 184 3.65 10.60 -3.32
C LEU A 184 3.23 10.46 -4.78
N ASN A 185 2.22 9.61 -5.04
CA ASN A 185 1.60 9.50 -6.35
C ASN A 185 0.10 9.24 -6.20
N SER A 186 -0.70 9.81 -7.08
CA SER A 186 -2.14 9.66 -7.05
C SER A 186 -2.77 9.92 -8.42
N LEU A 187 -3.23 8.85 -9.07
CA LEU A 187 -3.85 8.92 -10.39
C LEU A 187 -5.30 8.43 -10.30
N PRO A 188 -6.27 9.15 -10.91
CA PRO A 188 -7.63 8.65 -11.00
C PRO A 188 -7.65 7.35 -11.80
N VAL A 189 -8.53 6.43 -11.42
CA VAL A 189 -8.74 5.19 -12.17
C VAL A 189 -10.23 4.96 -12.40
N THR A 190 -10.57 4.42 -13.56
CA THR A 190 -11.96 4.09 -13.90
C THR A 190 -12.20 2.62 -13.60
N VAL A 191 -12.78 2.33 -12.45
CA VAL A 191 -13.17 0.98 -12.00
C VAL A 191 -14.54 1.05 -11.32
N PRO A 192 -15.34 -0.03 -11.34
CA PRO A 192 -16.66 -0.01 -10.71
C PRO A 192 -16.55 0.06 -9.18
N PHE A 193 -17.27 0.98 -8.56
CA PHE A 193 -17.31 1.12 -7.10
C PHE A 193 -18.73 1.39 -6.61
N ALA A 194 -19.00 1.10 -5.35
CA ALA A 194 -20.22 1.44 -4.65
C ALA A 194 -20.00 2.72 -3.83
N ASP A 195 -21.00 3.61 -3.83
CA ASP A 195 -21.03 4.76 -2.94
C ASP A 195 -21.22 4.34 -1.48
N GLY A 196 -20.82 5.23 -0.56
CA GLY A 196 -21.01 5.01 0.86
C GLY A 196 -20.27 6.02 1.72
N PRO A 197 -20.35 5.87 3.06
CA PRO A 197 -19.60 6.71 3.98
C PRO A 197 -18.09 6.63 3.71
N ASN A 198 -17.43 7.79 3.61
CA ASN A 198 -15.99 7.90 3.37
C ASN A 198 -15.51 7.30 2.04
N VAL A 199 -16.41 7.04 1.10
CA VAL A 199 -16.02 6.62 -0.25
C VAL A 199 -15.52 7.83 -1.04
N ILE A 200 -14.41 7.62 -1.75
CA ILE A 200 -13.84 8.58 -2.68
C ILE A 200 -13.82 7.93 -4.07
N THR A 201 -13.79 8.76 -5.12
CA THR A 201 -13.56 8.25 -6.48
C THR A 201 -12.28 7.41 -6.49
N PRO A 202 -12.31 6.17 -7.01
CA PRO A 202 -11.16 5.27 -6.97
C PRO A 202 -9.91 5.87 -7.60
N ARG A 203 -8.78 5.62 -6.94
CA ARG A 203 -7.46 6.08 -7.38
C ARG A 203 -6.43 4.99 -7.25
N PHE A 204 -5.48 4.98 -8.17
CA PHE A 204 -4.18 4.37 -7.91
C PHE A 204 -3.35 5.35 -7.07
N VAL A 205 -2.74 4.86 -6.00
CA VAL A 205 -1.89 5.68 -5.12
C VAL A 205 -0.60 4.98 -4.78
N PHE A 206 0.47 5.77 -4.56
CA PHE A 206 1.63 5.36 -3.77
C PHE A 206 1.66 6.23 -2.51
N ARG A 207 1.61 5.60 -1.34
CA ARG A 207 1.57 6.27 -0.04
C ARG A 207 2.68 5.75 0.85
N VAL A 208 3.19 6.62 1.70
CA VAL A 208 4.26 6.32 2.65
C VAL A 208 3.76 6.62 4.05
N ILE A 209 3.86 5.67 4.97
CA ILE A 209 3.57 5.88 6.39
C ILE A 209 4.84 5.85 7.23
N GLN A 210 4.96 6.77 8.18
CA GLN A 210 6.14 6.95 9.01
C GLN A 210 6.12 6.01 10.22
N GLY A 211 7.16 5.19 10.36
CA GLY A 211 7.49 4.43 11.56
C GLY A 211 8.95 4.69 11.97
N TYR A 212 9.69 3.63 12.32
CA TYR A 212 11.15 3.72 12.49
C TYR A 212 11.89 3.99 11.16
N LYS A 213 11.22 3.76 10.03
CA LYS A 213 11.57 4.11 8.66
C LYS A 213 10.32 4.62 7.94
N PHE A 214 10.44 4.91 6.65
CA PHE A 214 9.31 5.23 5.78
C PHE A 214 8.85 3.97 5.06
N PHE A 215 7.58 3.57 5.22
CA PHE A 215 7.03 2.36 4.62
C PHE A 215 6.07 2.71 3.50
N GLY A 216 6.45 2.38 2.28
CA GLY A 216 5.65 2.61 1.07
C GLY A 216 4.71 1.45 0.76
N THR A 217 3.52 1.79 0.30
CA THR A 217 2.53 0.87 -0.27
C THR A 217 1.90 1.49 -1.52
N PHE A 218 1.52 0.66 -2.48
CA PHE A 218 0.78 1.10 -3.65
C PHE A 218 -0.39 0.20 -4.01
N GLY A 219 -1.42 0.79 -4.60
CA GLY A 219 -2.56 0.07 -5.09
C GLY A 219 -3.78 0.95 -5.29
N LEU A 220 -4.90 0.28 -5.57
CA LEU A 220 -6.19 0.94 -5.68
C LEU A 220 -6.75 1.28 -4.30
N THR A 221 -7.32 2.48 -4.17
CA THR A 221 -8.07 2.88 -2.99
C THR A 221 -9.33 3.64 -3.41
N GLY A 222 -10.45 3.33 -2.77
CA GLY A 222 -11.73 4.04 -2.91
C GLY A 222 -12.27 4.50 -1.56
N LEU A 223 -11.44 4.49 -0.52
CA LEU A 223 -11.79 4.92 0.82
C LEU A 223 -10.91 6.10 1.20
N ALA A 224 -11.54 7.17 1.70
CA ALA A 224 -10.84 8.23 2.39
C ALA A 224 -10.08 7.58 3.56
N THR A 225 -8.79 7.88 3.64
CA THR A 225 -8.04 7.56 4.85
C THR A 225 -8.66 8.39 5.97
N SER A 226 -8.84 7.83 7.17
CA SER A 226 -9.34 8.54 8.36
C SER A 226 -8.27 9.53 8.85
N ALA A 227 -7.93 10.48 7.98
CA ALA A 227 -6.79 11.36 8.11
C ALA A 227 -7.22 12.56 8.93
N GLN A 228 -6.74 12.63 10.17
CA GLN A 228 -6.63 13.91 10.84
C GLN A 228 -5.22 14.43 10.55
N ASP A 229 -5.15 15.54 9.82
CA ASP A 229 -3.92 16.32 9.64
C ASP A 229 -2.71 15.52 9.11
N GLY A 230 -2.88 14.75 8.02
CA GLY A 230 -1.79 13.98 7.40
C GLY A 230 -1.33 12.77 8.23
N LYS A 231 -2.16 12.29 9.16
CA LYS A 231 -1.88 11.11 9.98
C LYS A 231 -2.88 10.00 9.76
N ALA A 232 -2.43 8.75 9.87
CA ALA A 232 -3.27 7.56 9.75
C ALA A 232 -2.79 6.46 10.70
N CYS A 233 -3.71 5.65 11.19
CA CYS A 233 -3.40 4.41 11.91
C CYS A 233 -3.07 3.28 10.91
N VAL A 234 -3.77 3.29 9.76
CA VAL A 234 -3.65 2.29 8.70
C VAL A 234 -3.90 2.95 7.35
N LEU A 235 -3.12 2.56 6.34
CA LEU A 235 -3.38 2.89 4.95
C LEU A 235 -4.09 1.71 4.29
N VAL A 236 -5.30 1.93 3.76
CA VAL A 236 -6.13 0.86 3.18
C VAL A 236 -6.16 0.98 1.65
N ASN A 237 -5.83 -0.11 0.95
CA ASN A 237 -5.89 -0.24 -0.51
C ASN A 237 -7.12 -1.05 -0.93
N VAL A 238 -8.30 -0.61 -0.51
CA VAL A 238 -9.59 -1.24 -0.85
C VAL A 238 -10.45 -0.23 -1.58
N VAL A 239 -11.06 -0.69 -2.66
CA VAL A 239 -12.20 -0.04 -3.31
C VAL A 239 -13.47 -0.76 -2.87
N PRO A 240 -14.48 -0.04 -2.37
CA PRO A 240 -15.81 -0.60 -2.14
C PRO A 240 -16.39 -0.98 -3.50
N GLY A 241 -16.45 -2.27 -3.83
CA GLY A 241 -17.03 -2.72 -5.10
C GLY A 241 -18.55 -2.79 -5.05
N PRO A 242 -19.22 -2.83 -6.21
CA PRO A 242 -20.67 -2.99 -6.30
C PRO A 242 -21.12 -4.35 -5.77
N ALA A 243 -22.44 -4.49 -5.62
CA ALA A 243 -23.08 -5.76 -5.27
C ALA A 243 -22.62 -6.89 -6.21
N GLY A 244 -22.33 -8.06 -5.65
CA GLY A 244 -21.82 -9.22 -6.40
C GLY A 244 -20.29 -9.27 -6.58
N ILE A 245 -19.59 -8.14 -6.48
CA ILE A 245 -18.11 -8.09 -6.46
C ILE A 245 -17.59 -8.00 -5.02
N GLY A 246 -18.29 -7.25 -4.16
CA GLY A 246 -17.81 -6.91 -2.81
C GLY A 246 -16.61 -5.96 -2.84
N GLY A 247 -16.01 -5.68 -1.68
CA GLY A 247 -14.77 -4.91 -1.63
C GLY A 247 -13.68 -5.59 -2.45
N TYR A 248 -12.81 -4.82 -3.09
CA TYR A 248 -11.67 -5.39 -3.80
C TYR A 248 -10.42 -4.55 -3.64
N SER A 249 -9.27 -5.21 -3.76
CA SER A 249 -7.93 -4.62 -3.65
C SER A 249 -7.12 -5.09 -4.84
N PHE A 250 -6.41 -4.19 -5.52
CA PHE A 250 -5.30 -4.55 -6.39
C PHE A 250 -4.08 -3.73 -5.98
N ALA A 251 -3.21 -4.35 -5.19
CA ALA A 251 -2.19 -3.65 -4.41
C ALA A 251 -1.04 -4.57 -3.98
N ASP A 252 0.07 -3.99 -3.51
CA ASP A 252 1.15 -4.73 -2.85
C ASP A 252 0.75 -5.26 -1.46
N THR A 253 -0.15 -4.56 -0.78
CA THR A 253 -0.84 -5.05 0.42
C THR A 253 -2.26 -4.50 0.48
N ILE A 254 -3.18 -5.21 1.11
CA ILE A 254 -4.56 -4.72 1.33
C ILE A 254 -4.56 -3.56 2.33
N ALA A 255 -3.71 -3.66 3.36
CA ALA A 255 -3.59 -2.65 4.40
C ALA A 255 -2.13 -2.54 4.86
N ALA A 256 -1.69 -1.32 5.15
CA ALA A 256 -0.36 -1.03 5.64
C ALA A 256 -0.43 -0.28 6.98
N THR A 257 0.23 -0.86 7.98
CA THR A 257 0.57 -0.21 9.25
C THR A 257 2.09 -0.21 9.39
N PRO A 258 2.71 0.79 10.03
CA PRO A 258 4.15 0.76 10.27
C PRO A 258 4.52 -0.50 11.04
N PRO A 259 5.45 -1.32 10.54
CA PRO A 259 5.95 -2.47 11.26
C PRO A 259 6.54 -2.05 12.61
N GLN A 260 6.40 -2.91 13.61
CA GLN A 260 7.18 -2.79 14.84
C GLN A 260 8.67 -3.05 14.51
N THR A 261 9.59 -2.51 15.32
CA THR A 261 11.03 -2.62 15.07
C THR A 261 11.57 -4.04 15.08
N ASP A 262 10.86 -4.96 15.73
CA ASP A 262 11.16 -6.39 15.85
C ASP A 262 10.26 -7.27 14.96
N ALA A 263 9.34 -6.67 14.20
CA ALA A 263 8.42 -7.40 13.35
C ALA A 263 9.17 -8.08 12.20
N LYS A 264 9.19 -9.42 12.21
CA LYS A 264 9.68 -10.25 11.10
C LYS A 264 8.68 -10.38 9.92
N VAL A 265 7.63 -9.58 9.91
CA VAL A 265 6.43 -9.84 9.09
C VAL A 265 6.08 -8.66 8.18
N ALA A 266 6.13 -8.94 6.88
CA ALA A 266 5.46 -8.29 5.74
C ALA A 266 6.27 -7.29 4.86
N PRO A 267 6.16 -7.43 3.53
CA PRO A 267 7.10 -6.94 2.52
C PRO A 267 6.81 -5.49 2.09
N LEU A 268 6.55 -4.59 3.03
CA LEU A 268 6.44 -3.17 2.69
C LEU A 268 7.79 -2.67 2.21
N LYS A 269 7.79 -1.92 1.11
CA LYS A 269 9.00 -1.23 0.67
C LYS A 269 9.38 -0.24 1.75
N SER A 270 10.61 -0.33 2.25
CA SER A 270 11.12 0.58 3.27
C SER A 270 12.16 1.52 2.69
N PHE A 271 12.15 2.75 3.19
CA PHE A 271 13.05 3.82 2.80
C PHE A 271 13.59 4.49 4.06
N ASP A 272 14.84 4.95 4.02
CA ASP A 272 15.44 5.68 5.13
C ASP A 272 14.95 7.14 5.15
N THR A 273 14.54 7.68 3.99
CA THR A 273 14.01 9.03 3.87
C THR A 273 12.80 9.10 2.93
N LEU A 274 11.96 10.12 3.11
CA LEU A 274 10.86 10.41 2.18
C LEU A 274 11.37 10.76 0.77
N ALA A 275 12.57 11.34 0.65
CA ALA A 275 13.21 11.64 -0.62
C ALA A 275 13.54 10.37 -1.42
N GLN A 276 14.02 9.32 -0.76
CA GLN A 276 14.25 8.01 -1.39
C GLN A 276 12.94 7.37 -1.86
N ALA A 277 11.86 7.47 -1.07
CA ALA A 277 10.55 6.98 -1.49
C ALA A 277 10.02 7.75 -2.71
N SER A 278 10.25 9.06 -2.75
CA SER A 278 9.87 9.91 -3.89
C SER A 278 10.69 9.57 -5.14
N ALA A 279 11.99 9.30 -5.00
CA ALA A 279 12.83 8.84 -6.08
C ALA A 279 12.38 7.47 -6.61
N TYR A 280 11.98 6.55 -5.73
CA TYR A 280 11.44 5.25 -6.15
C TYR A 280 10.21 5.41 -7.07
N VAL A 281 9.27 6.27 -6.70
CA VAL A 281 8.08 6.56 -7.53
C VAL A 281 8.48 7.15 -8.88
N ARG A 282 9.48 8.03 -8.94
CA ARG A 282 9.86 8.77 -10.15
C ARG A 282 10.79 7.97 -11.08
N ASP A 283 11.63 7.12 -10.53
CA ASP A 283 12.79 6.59 -11.24
C ASP A 283 12.73 5.05 -11.41
N SER A 284 11.79 4.36 -10.74
CA SER A 284 11.68 2.90 -10.80
C SER A 284 10.80 2.40 -11.95
N GLY A 285 11.41 1.68 -12.90
CA GLY A 285 10.69 0.95 -13.94
C GLY A 285 9.74 -0.13 -13.39
N ASP A 286 10.13 -0.80 -12.30
CA ASP A 286 9.26 -1.78 -11.62
C ASP A 286 7.97 -1.14 -11.10
N PHE A 287 8.08 0.06 -10.52
CA PHE A 287 6.92 0.81 -10.06
C PHE A 287 6.03 1.24 -11.24
N ALA A 288 6.64 1.74 -12.31
CA ALA A 288 5.93 2.14 -13.52
C ALA A 288 5.16 0.96 -14.15
N ASP A 289 5.78 -0.21 -14.23
CA ASP A 289 5.16 -1.43 -14.74
C ASP A 289 4.01 -1.91 -13.82
N ALA A 290 4.21 -1.88 -12.50
CA ALA A 290 3.16 -2.24 -11.54
C ALA A 290 1.97 -1.27 -11.58
N GLN A 291 2.23 0.04 -11.71
CA GLN A 291 1.20 1.06 -11.88
C GLN A 291 0.38 0.80 -13.14
N ARG A 292 1.04 0.60 -14.30
CA ARG A 292 0.33 0.30 -15.56
C ARG A 292 -0.52 -0.96 -15.44
N MET A 293 0.03 -2.01 -14.83
CA MET A 293 -0.71 -3.26 -14.60
C MET A 293 -1.96 -3.02 -13.76
N ILE A 294 -1.83 -2.38 -12.60
CA ILE A 294 -2.95 -2.16 -11.67
C ILE A 294 -4.00 -1.24 -12.30
N MET A 295 -3.58 -0.19 -12.99
CA MET A 295 -4.48 0.75 -13.66
C MET A 295 -5.21 0.15 -14.88
N SER A 296 -4.71 -0.95 -15.44
CA SER A 296 -5.36 -1.67 -16.55
C SER A 296 -6.48 -2.61 -16.13
N LEU A 297 -6.75 -2.73 -14.82
CA LEU A 297 -7.81 -3.58 -14.29
C LEU A 297 -9.16 -3.21 -14.89
N ALA A 298 -9.80 -4.19 -15.51
CA ALA A 298 -11.17 -4.09 -15.97
C ALA A 298 -11.98 -5.27 -15.44
N PHE A 299 -13.19 -4.95 -14.98
CA PHE A 299 -14.22 -5.95 -14.70
C PHE A 299 -15.06 -6.12 -15.95
N THR A 300 -15.25 -7.37 -16.35
CA THR A 300 -16.21 -7.73 -17.39
C THR A 300 -17.55 -7.88 -16.70
N GLN A 301 -18.46 -6.92 -16.93
CA GLN A 301 -19.79 -6.92 -16.31
C GLN A 301 -20.51 -8.26 -16.55
N ASN A 302 -21.21 -8.74 -15.52
CA ASN A 302 -22.36 -9.62 -15.69
C ASN A 302 -23.62 -8.76 -15.79
#